data_AF-A0A7Y1FWW8-F1
#
_entry.id   AF-A0A7Y1FWW8-F1
#
_cell.length_a   1.000
_cell.length_b   1.000
_cell.length_c   1.000
_cell.angle_alpha   90.00
_cell.angle_beta   90.00
_cell.angle_gamma   90.00
#
_symmetry.space_group_name_H-M   'P 1'
#
loop_
_entity.id
_entity.type
_entity.pdbx_description
1 polymer ?
#
loop_
_entity_poly.entity_id
_entity_poly.type
_entity_poly.pdbx_seq_one_letter_code
_entity_poly.pdbx_strand_id
1 'polypeptide(L)'
;MPMVRIEDGKAVEGILVDLHQRLAAKVGRKAEMVVMPRMRVQHALDTGDIDVRCYVSPNWVNSGHHRYIWSLPFMTQRDVLAGVTPEKLEPEQLLNERLGTVLGFTYPRLEPLFASGQIQREDARTQDQVLLKLSARRNRYAISNELSLHWFNRHQAPGEKLHHLSEVASDPIACIVRDAPDVPTMALLRAMVQMKQAGEFDEILARYR
;
A
#
# COMPACT_ATOMS: atom_id res chain seq x y z
N MET A 1 2.49 -10.81 4.08
CA MET A 1 2.56 -9.50 3.41
C MET A 1 3.41 -8.53 4.22
N PRO A 2 4.33 -7.79 3.60
CA PRO A 2 5.28 -6.93 4.32
C PRO A 2 4.64 -5.67 4.90
N MET A 3 3.59 -5.14 4.25
CA MET A 3 2.95 -3.90 4.71
C MET A 3 2.17 -4.10 6.01
N VAL A 4 1.27 -5.09 6.01
CA VAL A 4 0.53 -5.56 7.18
C VAL A 4 0.17 -7.03 6.97
N ARG A 5 0.41 -7.86 7.97
CA ARG A 5 -0.16 -9.20 8.11
C ARG A 5 -1.41 -9.11 9.00
N ILE A 6 -2.51 -9.67 8.52
CA ILE A 6 -3.81 -9.66 9.20
C ILE A 6 -4.18 -11.09 9.56
N GLU A 7 -4.46 -11.32 10.84
CA GLU A 7 -4.93 -12.61 11.36
C GLU A 7 -6.15 -12.39 12.24
N ASP A 8 -7.22 -13.16 12.01
CA ASP A 8 -8.49 -13.05 12.74
C ASP A 8 -9.02 -11.62 12.86
N GLY A 9 -8.86 -10.84 11.78
CA GLY A 9 -9.29 -9.44 11.70
C GLY A 9 -8.40 -8.44 12.44
N LYS A 10 -7.20 -8.84 12.90
CA LYS A 10 -6.26 -7.97 13.62
C LYS A 10 -4.97 -7.78 12.82
N ALA A 11 -4.44 -6.55 12.84
CA ALA A 11 -3.11 -6.28 12.30
C ALA A 11 -2.07 -6.73 13.32
N VAL A 12 -1.33 -7.80 13.00
CA VAL A 12 -0.43 -8.47 13.96
C VAL A 12 1.05 -8.17 13.72
N GLU A 13 1.43 -7.83 12.49
CA GLU A 13 2.82 -7.56 12.09
C GLU A 13 2.85 -6.76 10.79
N GLY A 14 3.97 -6.13 10.47
CA GLY A 14 4.22 -5.45 9.20
C GLY A 14 4.79 -4.06 9.38
N ILE A 15 5.25 -3.47 8.29
CA ILE A 15 5.82 -2.11 8.25
C ILE A 15 4.88 -1.10 8.92
N LEU A 16 3.57 -1.17 8.62
CA LEU A 16 2.62 -0.20 9.20
C LEU A 16 2.33 -0.48 10.67
N VAL A 17 2.46 -1.74 11.10
CA VAL A 17 2.32 -2.09 12.52
C VAL A 17 3.47 -1.48 13.32
N ASP A 18 4.71 -1.74 12.90
CA ASP A 18 5.92 -1.21 13.53
C ASP A 18 5.95 0.33 13.49
N LEU A 19 5.58 0.90 12.34
CA LEU A 19 5.53 2.35 12.15
C LEU A 19 4.55 3.02 13.12
N HIS A 20 3.28 2.61 13.17
CA HIS A 20 2.34 3.31 14.04
C HIS A 20 2.64 3.04 15.52
N GLN A 21 3.14 1.84 15.89
CA GLN A 21 3.56 1.58 17.27
C GLN A 21 4.71 2.51 17.68
N ARG A 22 5.74 2.65 16.84
CA ARG A 22 6.88 3.53 17.11
C ARG A 22 6.44 5.00 17.21
N LEU A 23 5.59 5.44 16.30
CA LEU A 23 5.05 6.78 16.28
C LEU A 23 4.21 7.07 17.55
N ALA A 24 3.32 6.17 17.94
CA ALA A 24 2.50 6.33 19.15
C ALA A 24 3.36 6.39 20.42
N ALA A 25 4.40 5.55 20.50
CA ALA A 25 5.34 5.56 21.62
C ALA A 25 6.06 6.92 21.77
N LYS A 26 6.44 7.57 20.67
CA LYS A 26 7.10 8.90 20.67
C LYS A 26 6.24 10.00 21.29
N VAL A 27 4.92 9.83 21.31
CA VAL A 27 3.95 10.79 21.87
C VAL A 27 3.26 10.29 23.13
N GLY A 28 3.75 9.21 23.74
CA GLY A 28 3.17 8.64 24.97
C GLY A 28 1.75 8.09 24.79
N ARG A 29 1.39 7.65 23.58
CA ARG A 29 0.09 7.05 23.25
C ARG A 29 0.26 5.57 22.88
N LYS A 30 -0.86 4.87 22.76
CA LYS A 30 -0.92 3.52 22.18
C LYS A 30 -1.58 3.61 20.80
N ALA A 31 -1.04 2.87 19.83
CA ALA A 31 -1.67 2.74 18.52
C ALA A 31 -2.75 1.65 18.59
N GLU A 32 -3.99 2.00 18.26
CA GLU A 32 -5.05 1.03 17.99
C GLU A 32 -5.10 0.77 16.48
N MET A 33 -4.85 -0.49 16.09
CA MET A 33 -4.82 -0.87 14.68
C MET A 33 -6.19 -1.36 14.24
N VAL A 34 -6.98 -0.46 13.65
CA VAL A 34 -8.31 -0.81 13.13
C VAL A 34 -8.17 -1.40 11.72
N VAL A 35 -8.53 -2.68 11.58
CA VAL A 35 -8.60 -3.35 10.27
C VAL A 35 -9.98 -3.16 9.67
N MET A 36 -10.04 -2.63 8.44
CA MET A 36 -11.29 -2.46 7.71
C MET A 36 -11.10 -2.63 6.20
N PRO A 37 -12.18 -2.92 5.44
CA PRO A 37 -12.12 -2.96 3.99
C PRO A 37 -11.61 -1.65 3.37
N ARG A 38 -10.76 -1.74 2.35
CA ARG A 38 -10.14 -0.57 1.69
C ARG A 38 -11.14 0.51 1.24
N MET A 39 -12.32 0.08 0.77
CA MET A 39 -13.39 0.98 0.32
C MET A 39 -14.07 1.76 1.47
N ARG A 40 -13.96 1.29 2.73
CA ARG A 40 -14.50 1.99 3.91
C ARG A 40 -13.54 3.01 4.51
N VAL A 41 -12.25 2.95 4.15
CA VAL A 41 -11.21 3.84 4.70
C VAL A 41 -11.49 5.30 4.39
N GLN A 42 -11.99 5.62 3.19
CA GLN A 42 -12.29 7.02 2.85
C GLN A 42 -13.40 7.59 3.76
N HIS A 43 -14.48 6.83 3.95
CA HIS A 43 -15.55 7.26 4.84
C HIS A 43 -15.07 7.46 6.28
N ALA A 44 -14.22 6.54 6.80
CA ALA A 44 -13.63 6.65 8.14
C ALA A 44 -12.70 7.88 8.28
N LEU A 45 -12.04 8.31 7.21
CA LEU A 45 -11.32 9.59 7.19
C LEU A 45 -12.28 10.77 7.23
N ASP A 46 -13.35 10.73 6.43
CA ASP A 46 -14.33 11.83 6.35
C ASP A 46 -15.07 12.04 7.69
N THR A 47 -15.40 10.95 8.41
CA THR A 47 -16.03 10.98 9.74
C THR A 47 -15.06 11.31 10.87
N GLY A 48 -13.75 11.14 10.65
CA GLY A 48 -12.71 11.37 11.65
C GLY A 48 -12.46 10.17 12.58
N ASP A 49 -12.89 8.97 12.19
CA ASP A 49 -12.68 7.72 12.93
C ASP A 49 -11.22 7.21 12.85
N ILE A 50 -10.38 7.85 12.03
CA ILE A 50 -8.96 7.54 11.88
C ILE A 50 -8.12 8.75 12.27
N ASP A 51 -7.29 8.59 13.31
CA ASP A 51 -6.37 9.65 13.75
C ASP A 51 -5.13 9.76 12.87
N VAL A 52 -4.57 8.62 12.46
CA VAL A 52 -3.36 8.54 11.64
C VAL A 52 -3.54 7.47 10.58
N ARG A 53 -3.28 7.81 9.31
CA ARG A 53 -3.18 6.85 8.21
C ARG A 53 -1.84 7.02 7.52
N CYS A 54 -1.01 5.99 7.54
CA CYS A 54 0.23 5.92 6.76
C CYS A 54 0.05 5.11 5.47
N TYR A 55 1.07 5.14 4.61
CA TYR A 55 1.11 4.45 3.32
C TYR A 55 0.04 4.95 2.35
N VAL A 56 0.05 6.27 2.18
CA VAL A 56 -0.86 6.98 1.28
C VAL A 56 -0.10 8.08 0.55
N SER A 57 -0.45 8.29 -0.72
CA SER A 57 0.01 9.41 -1.55
C SER A 57 -1.13 10.41 -1.75
N PRO A 58 -0.84 11.72 -1.85
CA PRO A 58 -1.82 12.73 -2.26
C PRO A 58 -2.52 12.39 -3.58
N ASN A 59 -1.83 11.68 -4.48
CA ASN A 59 -2.35 11.28 -5.79
C ASN A 59 -3.49 10.23 -5.72
N TRP A 60 -3.70 9.60 -4.55
CA TRP A 60 -4.69 8.52 -4.39
C TRP A 60 -5.90 8.93 -3.54
N VAL A 61 -5.92 10.14 -3.01
CA VAL A 61 -6.95 10.61 -2.05
C VAL A 61 -7.78 11.69 -2.71
N ASN A 62 -9.04 11.36 -3.04
CA ASN A 62 -9.93 12.26 -3.77
C ASN A 62 -10.61 13.33 -2.89
N SER A 63 -10.68 13.15 -1.56
CA SER A 63 -11.40 14.04 -0.62
C SER A 63 -10.96 13.86 0.85
N GLY A 64 -11.36 14.76 1.75
CA GLY A 64 -11.15 14.66 3.20
C GLY A 64 -9.86 15.30 3.75
N HIS A 65 -9.00 15.83 2.88
CA HIS A 65 -7.70 16.40 3.27
C HIS A 65 -7.77 17.67 4.12
N HIS A 66 -8.90 18.39 4.16
CA HIS A 66 -8.99 19.62 4.96
C HIS A 66 -8.97 19.36 6.48
N ARG A 67 -9.30 18.14 6.94
CA ARG A 67 -9.25 17.74 8.36
C ARG A 67 -7.96 17.04 8.73
N TYR A 68 -7.00 16.93 7.80
CA TYR A 68 -5.79 16.16 7.99
C TYR A 68 -4.57 16.94 7.53
N ILE A 69 -3.47 16.79 8.25
CA ILE A 69 -2.17 17.35 7.88
C ILE A 69 -1.27 16.23 7.38
N TRP A 70 -0.65 16.46 6.22
CA TRP A 70 0.31 15.56 5.62
C TRP A 70 1.65 15.61 6.35
N SER A 71 2.24 14.44 6.58
CA SER A 71 3.64 14.32 6.96
C SER A 71 4.56 14.51 5.76
N LEU A 72 5.87 14.63 6.03
CA LEU A 72 6.87 14.37 5.00
C LEU A 72 6.78 12.90 4.54
N PRO A 73 7.09 12.60 3.27
CA PRO A 73 7.16 11.23 2.81
C PRO A 73 8.30 10.49 3.49
N PHE A 74 8.04 9.21 3.80
CA PHE A 74 8.97 8.33 4.51
C PHE A 74 9.51 7.20 3.62
N MET A 75 8.90 6.93 2.47
CA MET A 75 9.43 6.02 1.45
C MET A 75 8.81 6.31 0.07
N THR A 76 9.31 5.64 -0.96
CA THR A 76 8.69 5.58 -2.28
C THR A 76 8.06 4.20 -2.48
N GLN A 77 6.81 4.15 -2.91
CA GLN A 77 6.16 2.93 -3.36
C GLN A 77 6.24 2.87 -4.87
N ARG A 78 6.65 1.71 -5.37
CA ARG A 78 6.62 1.38 -6.80
C ARG A 78 5.57 0.31 -7.03
N ASP A 79 4.57 0.65 -7.82
CA ASP A 79 3.63 -0.31 -8.37
C ASP A 79 4.20 -0.85 -9.69
N VAL A 80 4.11 -2.16 -9.88
CA VAL A 80 4.78 -2.91 -10.92
C VAL A 80 3.80 -3.88 -11.55
N LEU A 81 3.99 -4.13 -12.84
CA LEU A 81 3.34 -5.21 -13.54
C LEU A 81 4.10 -6.50 -13.22
N ALA A 82 3.39 -7.49 -12.72
CA ALA A 82 3.91 -8.81 -12.40
C ALA A 82 3.33 -9.86 -13.34
N GLY A 83 4.15 -10.86 -13.69
CA GLY A 83 3.76 -11.99 -14.54
C GLY A 83 4.35 -13.32 -14.08
N VAL A 84 3.85 -14.41 -14.65
CA VAL A 84 4.34 -15.78 -14.38
C VAL A 84 5.59 -16.15 -15.17
N THR A 85 5.92 -15.38 -16.21
CA THR A 85 7.10 -15.56 -17.05
C THR A 85 7.76 -14.21 -17.28
N PRO A 86 9.10 -14.15 -17.39
CA PRO A 86 9.79 -12.90 -17.67
C PRO A 86 9.53 -12.48 -19.12
N GLU A 87 9.12 -11.24 -19.32
CA GLU A 87 8.93 -10.63 -20.63
C GLU A 87 8.98 -9.10 -20.55
N LYS A 88 9.25 -8.44 -21.68
CA LYS A 88 9.16 -6.99 -21.79
C LYS A 88 7.75 -6.62 -22.20
N LEU A 89 6.97 -6.12 -21.25
CA LEU A 89 5.57 -5.81 -21.45
C LEU A 89 5.21 -4.55 -20.66
N GLU A 90 4.67 -3.56 -21.34
CA GLU A 90 4.08 -2.38 -20.72
C GLU A 90 2.60 -2.63 -20.38
N PRO A 91 2.09 -2.05 -19.27
CA PRO A 91 0.72 -2.29 -18.82
C PRO A 91 -0.36 -1.96 -19.87
N GLU A 92 -0.14 -0.96 -20.72
CA GLU A 92 -1.09 -0.56 -21.78
C GLU A 92 -1.17 -1.56 -22.93
N GLN A 93 -0.22 -2.48 -23.05
CA GLN A 93 -0.21 -3.50 -24.09
C GLN A 93 -1.16 -4.67 -23.76
N LEU A 94 -1.76 -4.68 -22.57
CA LEU A 94 -2.64 -5.74 -22.07
C LEU A 94 -4.08 -5.67 -22.60
N LEU A 95 -4.25 -5.22 -23.84
CA LEU A 95 -5.57 -5.07 -24.44
C LEU A 95 -6.32 -6.42 -24.48
N ASN A 96 -7.55 -6.41 -23.99
CA ASN A 96 -8.45 -7.55 -23.80
C ASN A 96 -8.01 -8.59 -22.76
N GLU A 97 -6.95 -8.34 -21.98
CA GLU A 97 -6.53 -9.21 -20.90
C GLU A 97 -7.29 -8.93 -19.59
N ARG A 98 -7.29 -9.94 -18.71
CA ARG A 98 -7.76 -9.81 -17.33
C ARG A 98 -6.59 -9.53 -16.40
N LEU A 99 -6.48 -8.28 -15.96
CA LEU A 99 -5.40 -7.82 -15.10
C LEU A 99 -5.81 -7.94 -13.63
N GLY A 100 -5.06 -8.74 -12.86
CA GLY A 100 -5.27 -8.86 -11.42
C GLY A 100 -4.96 -7.54 -10.71
N THR A 101 -5.93 -7.03 -9.94
CA THR A 101 -5.83 -5.73 -9.24
C THR A 101 -6.38 -5.82 -7.82
N VAL A 102 -6.12 -4.81 -6.99
CA VAL A 102 -6.72 -4.73 -5.65
C VAL A 102 -7.98 -3.89 -5.69
N LEU A 103 -9.07 -4.42 -5.12
CA LEU A 103 -10.34 -3.72 -5.01
C LEU A 103 -10.17 -2.40 -4.25
N GLY A 104 -10.56 -1.30 -4.90
CA GLY A 104 -10.47 0.05 -4.33
C GLY A 104 -9.12 0.73 -4.47
N PHE A 105 -8.20 0.17 -5.25
CA PHE A 105 -6.97 0.85 -5.68
C PHE A 105 -7.20 1.50 -7.05
N THR A 106 -6.68 2.71 -7.18
CA THR A 106 -6.71 3.52 -8.41
C THR A 106 -5.34 3.48 -9.06
N TYR A 107 -5.32 3.34 -10.38
CA TYR A 107 -4.09 3.34 -11.17
C TYR A 107 -4.23 4.39 -12.27
N PRO A 108 -3.87 5.67 -12.04
CA PRO A 108 -4.21 6.76 -12.95
C PRO A 108 -3.79 6.53 -14.41
N ARG A 109 -2.61 5.92 -14.62
CA ARG A 109 -2.09 5.54 -15.95
C ARG A 109 -2.99 4.56 -16.71
N LEU A 110 -3.72 3.69 -16.00
CA LEU A 110 -4.53 2.62 -16.56
C LEU A 110 -6.04 2.87 -16.45
N GLU A 111 -6.46 3.88 -15.68
CA GLU A 111 -7.88 4.18 -15.45
C GLU A 111 -8.67 4.38 -16.76
N PRO A 112 -8.16 5.06 -17.81
CA PRO A 112 -8.88 5.16 -19.09
C PRO A 112 -9.08 3.80 -19.78
N LEU A 113 -8.12 2.88 -19.65
CA LEU A 113 -8.18 1.55 -20.26
C LEU A 113 -9.15 0.62 -19.50
N PHE A 114 -9.22 0.76 -18.18
CA PHE A 114 -10.23 0.09 -17.37
C PHE A 114 -11.63 0.64 -17.66
N ALA A 115 -11.79 1.97 -17.71
CA ALA A 115 -13.08 2.61 -17.94
C ALA A 115 -13.65 2.30 -19.33
N SER A 116 -12.80 2.18 -20.34
CA SER A 116 -13.20 1.79 -21.70
C SER A 116 -13.38 0.27 -21.90
N GLY A 117 -13.05 -0.55 -20.89
CA GLY A 117 -13.11 -2.01 -20.98
C GLY A 117 -12.02 -2.64 -21.85
N GLN A 118 -11.06 -1.84 -22.32
CA GLN A 118 -9.89 -2.32 -23.06
C GLN A 118 -8.99 -3.23 -22.20
N ILE A 119 -9.00 -3.04 -20.88
CA ILE A 119 -8.40 -3.97 -19.92
C ILE A 119 -9.46 -4.32 -18.89
N GLN A 120 -9.66 -5.62 -18.62
CA GLN A 120 -10.63 -6.07 -17.62
C GLN A 120 -9.94 -6.20 -16.26
N ARG A 121 -10.41 -5.48 -15.26
CA ARG A 121 -9.94 -5.66 -13.88
C ARG A 121 -10.44 -6.97 -13.33
N GLU A 122 -9.56 -7.74 -12.71
CA GLU A 122 -9.92 -8.86 -11.86
C GLU A 122 -9.50 -8.57 -10.41
N ASP A 123 -10.40 -7.93 -9.68
CA ASP A 123 -10.09 -7.48 -8.33
C ASP A 123 -10.02 -8.65 -7.31
N ALA A 124 -9.06 -8.56 -6.40
CA ALA A 124 -9.05 -9.29 -5.14
C ALA A 124 -9.07 -8.31 -3.95
N ARG A 125 -9.36 -8.82 -2.74
CA ARG A 125 -9.52 -7.95 -1.55
C ARG A 125 -8.18 -7.47 -0.99
N THR A 126 -7.12 -8.22 -1.23
CA THR A 126 -5.77 -7.91 -0.76
C THR A 126 -4.75 -8.18 -1.84
N GLN A 127 -3.63 -7.48 -1.72
CA GLN A 127 -2.44 -7.69 -2.54
C GLN A 127 -1.96 -9.14 -2.54
N ASP A 128 -2.01 -9.81 -1.38
CA ASP A 128 -1.63 -11.22 -1.23
C ASP A 128 -2.47 -12.13 -2.12
N GLN A 129 -3.79 -11.90 -2.11
CA GLN A 129 -4.73 -12.66 -2.94
C GLN A 129 -4.51 -12.42 -4.44
N VAL A 130 -4.10 -11.20 -4.84
CA VAL A 130 -3.73 -10.91 -6.23
C VAL A 130 -2.52 -11.77 -6.64
N LEU A 131 -1.46 -11.79 -5.82
CA LEU A 131 -0.25 -12.56 -6.10
C LEU A 131 -0.50 -14.08 -6.05
N LEU A 132 -1.33 -14.56 -5.12
CA LEU A 132 -1.76 -15.96 -5.06
C LEU A 132 -2.54 -16.38 -6.32
N LYS A 133 -3.47 -15.53 -6.82
CA LYS A 133 -4.18 -15.78 -8.07
C LYS A 133 -3.22 -15.84 -9.27
N LEU A 134 -2.26 -14.92 -9.33
CA LEU A 134 -1.24 -14.88 -10.38
C LEU A 134 -0.37 -16.15 -10.35
N SER A 135 0.13 -16.55 -9.18
CA SER A 135 0.92 -17.78 -8.98
C SER A 135 0.12 -19.04 -9.36
N ALA A 136 -1.18 -19.08 -9.03
CA ALA A 136 -2.10 -20.13 -9.44
C ALA A 136 -2.54 -20.06 -10.91
N ARG A 137 -1.96 -19.15 -11.72
CA ARG A 137 -2.29 -18.93 -13.14
C ARG A 137 -3.76 -18.61 -13.41
N ARG A 138 -4.49 -18.09 -12.42
CA ARG A 138 -5.86 -17.57 -12.61
C ARG A 138 -5.86 -16.26 -13.39
N ASN A 139 -4.78 -15.50 -13.25
CA ASN A 139 -4.44 -14.35 -14.07
C ASN A 139 -3.06 -14.58 -14.69
N ARG A 140 -2.84 -14.06 -15.89
CA ARG A 140 -1.50 -14.04 -16.50
C ARG A 140 -0.65 -12.89 -15.97
N TYR A 141 -1.32 -11.80 -15.60
CA TYR A 141 -0.72 -10.55 -15.17
C TYR A 141 -1.45 -9.99 -13.96
N ALA A 142 -0.72 -9.28 -13.11
CA ALA A 142 -1.28 -8.55 -11.99
C ALA A 142 -0.48 -7.29 -11.70
N ILE A 143 -1.12 -6.25 -11.17
CA ILE A 143 -0.40 -5.13 -10.59
C ILE A 143 -0.10 -5.47 -9.13
N SER A 144 1.17 -5.30 -8.73
CA SER A 144 1.56 -5.33 -7.33
C SER A 144 2.51 -4.19 -6.97
N ASN A 145 2.67 -3.82 -5.70
CA ASN A 145 3.86 -3.08 -5.29
C ASN A 145 5.09 -4.01 -5.27
N GLU A 146 6.25 -3.44 -5.59
CA GLU A 146 7.53 -4.13 -5.72
C GLU A 146 7.91 -4.89 -4.44
N LEU A 147 7.73 -4.27 -3.27
CA LEU A 147 8.07 -4.87 -1.99
C LEU A 147 7.23 -6.12 -1.70
N SER A 148 5.94 -6.09 -2.01
CA SER A 148 5.04 -7.22 -1.82
C SER A 148 5.37 -8.37 -2.77
N LEU A 149 5.72 -8.06 -4.02
CA LEU A 149 6.19 -9.05 -4.99
C LEU A 149 7.48 -9.72 -4.51
N HIS A 150 8.46 -8.92 -4.05
CA HIS A 150 9.70 -9.43 -3.47
C HIS A 150 9.43 -10.34 -2.27
N TRP A 151 8.64 -9.87 -1.31
CA TRP A 151 8.28 -10.64 -0.11
C TRP A 151 7.60 -11.97 -0.46
N PHE A 152 6.65 -11.96 -1.40
CA PHE A 152 5.96 -13.15 -1.86
C PHE A 152 6.94 -14.19 -2.42
N ASN A 153 7.88 -13.74 -3.27
CA ASN A 153 8.89 -14.59 -3.89
C ASN A 153 9.93 -15.19 -2.93
N ARG A 154 10.06 -14.69 -1.68
CA ARG A 154 11.00 -15.27 -0.70
C ARG A 154 10.63 -16.69 -0.27
N HIS A 155 9.36 -17.06 -0.39
CA HIS A 155 8.86 -18.39 0.00
C HIS A 155 8.58 -19.30 -1.19
N GLN A 156 8.89 -18.85 -2.42
CA GLN A 156 8.63 -19.62 -3.65
C GLN A 156 9.89 -20.34 -4.12
N ALA A 157 9.72 -21.53 -4.69
CA ALA A 157 10.80 -22.21 -5.40
C ALA A 157 11.28 -21.35 -6.59
N PRO A 158 12.54 -21.42 -7.03
CA PRO A 158 13.05 -20.59 -8.12
C PRO A 158 12.22 -20.59 -9.40
N GLY A 159 11.61 -21.73 -9.77
CA GLY A 159 10.74 -21.86 -10.95
C GLY A 159 9.28 -21.40 -10.74
N GLU A 160 8.90 -21.04 -9.53
CA GLU A 160 7.55 -20.59 -9.15
C GLU A 160 7.51 -19.10 -8.80
N LYS A 161 8.68 -18.43 -8.83
CA LYS A 161 8.78 -16.99 -8.60
C LYS A 161 8.04 -16.23 -9.67
N LEU A 162 7.33 -15.19 -9.24
CA LEU A 162 6.69 -14.22 -10.11
C LEU A 162 7.71 -13.18 -10.57
N HIS A 163 7.53 -12.65 -11.76
CA HIS A 163 8.48 -11.75 -12.41
C HIS A 163 7.98 -10.32 -12.43
N HIS A 164 8.87 -9.39 -12.09
CA HIS A 164 8.69 -7.97 -12.39
C HIS A 164 8.85 -7.76 -13.90
N LEU A 165 7.82 -7.24 -14.56
CA LEU A 165 7.81 -7.00 -16.01
C LEU A 165 8.11 -5.54 -16.35
N SER A 166 7.44 -4.60 -15.67
CA SER A 166 7.56 -3.16 -15.89
C SER A 166 7.06 -2.36 -14.69
N GLU A 167 7.50 -1.11 -14.57
CA GLU A 167 6.98 -0.17 -13.58
C GLU A 167 5.66 0.46 -14.08
N VAL A 168 4.65 0.45 -13.21
CA VAL A 168 3.33 1.08 -13.48
C VAL A 168 3.33 2.51 -12.96
N ALA A 169 3.78 2.72 -11.73
CA ALA A 169 3.81 4.00 -11.04
C ALA A 169 4.87 4.02 -9.93
N SER A 170 5.33 5.22 -9.58
CA SER A 170 6.28 5.45 -8.49
C SER A 170 5.85 6.70 -7.73
N ASP A 171 5.37 6.51 -6.50
CA ASP A 171 4.75 7.55 -5.68
C ASP A 171 5.49 7.69 -4.34
N PRO A 172 5.82 8.92 -3.90
CA PRO A 172 6.22 9.14 -2.51
C PRO A 172 5.01 8.89 -1.61
N ILE A 173 5.18 8.09 -0.56
CA ILE A 173 4.14 7.85 0.43
C ILE A 173 4.48 8.46 1.77
N ALA A 174 3.43 9.00 2.37
CA ALA A 174 3.45 9.74 3.62
C ALA A 174 2.38 9.18 4.56
N CYS A 175 2.22 9.86 5.68
CA CYS A 175 1.08 9.71 6.56
C CYS A 175 0.23 10.97 6.54
N ILE A 176 -1.05 10.81 6.84
CA ILE A 176 -1.97 11.91 7.16
C ILE A 176 -2.37 11.78 8.63
N VAL A 177 -2.43 12.91 9.33
CA VAL A 177 -2.78 12.99 10.75
C VAL A 177 -3.97 13.92 10.92
N ARG A 178 -5.03 13.47 11.61
CA ARG A 178 -6.24 14.24 11.87
C ARG A 178 -5.88 15.51 12.64
N ASP A 179 -6.38 16.65 12.17
CA ASP A 179 -6.19 17.96 12.78
C ASP A 179 -7.36 18.24 13.73
N ALA A 180 -7.18 17.87 15.00
CA ALA A 180 -8.22 17.99 16.01
C ALA A 180 -7.61 18.14 17.42
N PRO A 181 -8.28 18.82 18.37
CA PRO A 181 -7.74 19.09 19.71
C PRO A 181 -7.45 17.84 20.55
N ASP A 182 -8.14 16.74 20.28
CA ASP A 182 -7.98 15.46 20.98
C ASP A 182 -6.80 14.62 20.46
N VAL A 183 -6.28 14.98 19.27
CA VAL A 183 -5.14 14.33 18.61
C VAL A 183 -3.89 15.18 18.80
N PRO A 184 -2.75 14.60 19.22
CA PRO A 184 -1.49 15.34 19.35
C PRO A 184 -0.83 15.56 17.96
N THR A 185 -1.54 16.18 17.03
CA THR A 185 -1.20 16.27 15.59
C THR A 185 0.21 16.79 15.34
N MET A 186 0.55 17.95 15.90
CA MET A 186 1.88 18.54 15.73
C MET A 186 3.00 17.75 16.41
N ALA A 187 2.70 17.03 17.49
CA ALA A 187 3.68 16.17 18.15
C ALA A 187 3.95 14.90 17.31
N LEU A 188 2.91 14.31 16.71
CA LEU A 188 3.02 13.19 15.78
C LEU A 188 3.84 13.57 14.54
N LEU A 189 3.55 14.72 13.92
CA LEU A 189 4.29 15.21 12.76
C LEU A 189 5.77 15.48 13.10
N ARG A 190 6.03 16.11 14.25
CA ARG A 190 7.41 16.29 14.76
C ARG A 190 8.12 14.97 15.02
N ALA A 191 7.42 13.99 15.59
CA ALA A 191 7.97 12.65 15.80
C ALA A 191 8.36 11.98 14.48
N MET A 192 7.55 12.10 13.41
CA MET A 192 7.92 11.58 12.09
C MET A 192 9.17 12.25 11.52
N VAL A 193 9.35 13.57 11.72
CA VAL A 193 10.59 14.25 11.32
C VAL A 193 11.80 13.71 12.09
N GLN A 194 11.67 13.51 13.41
CA GLN A 194 12.73 12.91 14.24
C GLN A 194 13.04 11.48 13.80
N MET A 195 12.02 10.68 13.51
CA MET A 195 12.18 9.31 12.99
C MET A 195 12.96 9.29 11.68
N LYS A 196 12.68 10.25 10.77
CA LYS A 196 13.45 10.40 9.52
C LYS A 196 14.91 10.72 9.78
N GLN A 197 15.18 11.70 10.65
CA GLN A 197 16.54 12.15 10.96
C GLN A 197 17.35 11.06 11.67
N ALA A 198 16.69 10.24 12.49
CA ALA A 198 17.30 9.12 13.21
C ALA A 198 17.41 7.82 12.39
N GLY A 199 16.97 7.80 11.12
CA GLY A 199 17.02 6.60 10.27
C GLY A 199 16.01 5.50 10.66
N GLU A 200 15.05 5.78 11.54
CA GLU A 200 14.12 4.78 12.08
C GLU A 200 13.18 4.21 11.00
N PHE A 201 12.84 5.01 9.98
CA PHE A 201 12.07 4.50 8.84
C PHE A 201 12.86 3.44 8.07
N ASP A 202 14.15 3.67 7.83
CA ASP A 202 15.01 2.71 7.12
C ASP A 202 15.22 1.44 7.94
N GLU A 203 15.39 1.58 9.27
CA GLU A 203 15.47 0.44 10.19
C GLU A 203 14.21 -0.43 10.16
N ILE A 204 13.02 0.19 10.14
CA ILE A 204 11.75 -0.53 10.02
C ILE A 204 11.69 -1.24 8.67
N LEU A 205 11.93 -0.52 7.56
CA LEU A 205 11.83 -1.07 6.21
C LEU A 205 12.83 -2.21 5.96
N ALA A 206 14.03 -2.13 6.52
CA ALA A 206 15.07 -3.15 6.37
C ALA A 206 14.65 -4.52 6.89
N ARG A 207 13.76 -4.60 7.89
CA ARG A 207 13.23 -5.88 8.41
C ARG A 207 12.33 -6.61 7.42
N TYR A 208 11.81 -5.89 6.42
CA TYR A 208 10.83 -6.41 5.47
C TYR A 208 11.32 -6.48 4.03
N ARG A 209 12.54 -6.00 3.76
CA ARG A 209 13.19 -6.14 2.46
C ARG A 209 13.80 -7.52 2.27
#